data_AF-A0A424T223-F1
#
_entry.id   AF-A0A424T223-F1
#
_cell.length_a   1.000
_cell.length_b   1.000
_cell.length_c   1.000
_cell.angle_alpha   90.00
_cell.angle_beta   90.00
_cell.angle_gamma   90.00
#
_symmetry.space_group_name_H-M   'P 1'
#
loop_
_entity.id
_entity.type
_entity.pdbx_description
1 polymer ?
#
loop_
_entity_poly.entity_id
_entity_poly.type
_entity_poly.pdbx_seq_one_letter_code
_entity_poly.pdbx_strand_id
1 'polypeptide(L)'
;MKWDNIDEQVCSVARALSIVGERWTLLIIRDALKGTRRFEGFHKSLGVTRHRLTERLNALVESGVMTKVPYSRSPERFEYRLTRMGLGLYPVLMSLSRWGDQWLTDELGPPLTYWHSRCASACEPELACSGCGEPLKPEEVSAKLGRELGEYVAHLEAHGLPVPGNAELPRLAGEYRQKRDRSARHEPAS
;
A
#
# COMPACT_ATOMS: atom_id res chain seq x y z
N MET A 1 7.52 -14.90 13.99
CA MET A 1 7.85 -13.89 12.97
C MET A 1 7.52 -12.53 13.57
N LYS A 2 8.51 -11.65 13.75
CA LYS A 2 8.24 -10.28 14.23
C LYS A 2 7.71 -9.46 13.07
N TRP A 3 6.73 -8.60 13.32
CA TRP A 3 6.10 -7.74 12.32
C TRP A 3 7.10 -6.79 11.63
N ASP A 4 8.24 -6.55 12.29
CA ASP A 4 9.30 -5.61 11.92
C ASP A 4 10.00 -5.90 10.57
N ASN A 5 9.85 -7.11 10.01
CA ASN A 5 10.55 -7.53 8.78
C ASN A 5 9.60 -7.91 7.63
N ILE A 6 8.35 -7.44 7.67
CA ILE A 6 7.35 -7.80 6.66
C ILE A 6 7.67 -7.17 5.29
N ASP A 7 8.30 -5.99 5.29
CA ASP A 7 8.78 -5.27 4.12
C ASP A 7 9.95 -5.97 3.42
N GLU A 8 10.70 -6.78 4.16
CA GLU A 8 11.85 -7.52 3.65
C GLU A 8 11.47 -8.74 2.79
N GLN A 9 10.19 -9.16 2.82
CA GLN A 9 9.72 -10.28 2.01
C GLN A 9 9.65 -9.91 0.53
N VAL A 10 9.85 -10.91 -0.35
CA VAL A 10 9.56 -10.77 -1.78
C VAL A 10 8.07 -10.95 -2.03
N CYS A 11 7.28 -10.05 -1.45
CA CYS A 11 5.83 -10.01 -1.59
C CYS A 11 5.34 -8.56 -1.64
N SER A 12 4.75 -8.16 -2.77
CA SER A 12 4.26 -6.79 -2.96
C SER A 12 3.20 -6.38 -1.95
N VAL A 13 2.34 -7.32 -1.53
CA VAL A 13 1.32 -7.05 -0.50
C VAL A 13 1.97 -6.80 0.86
N ALA A 14 2.96 -7.62 1.24
CA ALA A 14 3.71 -7.47 2.48
C ALA A 14 4.45 -6.11 2.54
N ARG A 15 5.11 -5.74 1.43
CA ARG A 15 5.76 -4.42 1.25
C ARG A 15 4.77 -3.25 1.31
N ALA A 16 3.56 -3.42 0.80
CA ALA A 16 2.53 -2.38 0.91
C ALA A 16 2.04 -2.27 2.36
N LEU A 17 1.83 -3.39 3.04
CA LEU A 17 1.34 -3.44 4.42
C LEU A 17 2.32 -2.84 5.43
N SER A 18 3.62 -2.84 5.19
CA SER A 18 4.56 -2.10 6.04
C SER A 18 4.32 -0.58 6.04
N ILE A 19 3.71 -0.06 4.97
CA ILE A 19 3.36 1.35 4.83
C ILE A 19 1.92 1.60 5.30
N VAL A 20 0.95 0.83 4.78
CA VAL A 20 -0.49 1.11 4.96
C VAL A 20 -1.20 0.22 5.98
N GLY A 21 -0.51 -0.78 6.54
CA GLY A 21 -1.09 -1.76 7.45
C GLY A 21 -1.41 -1.22 8.86
N GLU A 22 -1.00 0.00 9.18
CA GLU A 22 -1.43 0.66 10.42
C GLU A 22 -2.83 1.26 10.26
N ARG A 23 -3.71 0.98 11.23
CA ARG A 23 -5.16 1.24 11.20
C ARG A 23 -5.56 2.64 10.75
N TRP A 24 -4.82 3.68 11.11
CA TRP A 24 -5.17 5.07 10.82
C TRP A 24 -4.67 5.53 9.46
N THR A 25 -3.73 4.82 8.85
CA THR A 25 -3.06 5.24 7.63
C THR A 25 -4.04 5.42 6.49
N LEU A 26 -4.84 4.39 6.18
CA LEU A 26 -5.83 4.48 5.10
C LEU A 26 -6.94 5.51 5.40
N LEU A 27 -7.25 5.80 6.66
CA LEU A 27 -8.19 6.85 7.03
C LEU A 27 -7.62 8.25 6.80
N ILE A 28 -6.32 8.47 7.06
CA ILE A 28 -5.61 9.71 6.70
C ILE A 28 -5.63 9.89 5.17
N ILE A 29 -5.35 8.83 4.40
CA ILE A 29 -5.38 8.89 2.93
C ILE A 29 -6.78 9.20 2.42
N ARG A 30 -7.83 8.56 2.96
CA ARG A 30 -9.23 8.84 2.64
C ARG A 30 -9.56 10.33 2.83
N ASP A 31 -9.17 10.90 3.98
CA ASP A 31 -9.45 12.30 4.28
C ASP A 31 -8.65 13.25 3.37
N ALA A 32 -7.42 12.87 3.00
CA ALA A 32 -6.59 13.63 2.08
C ALA A 32 -7.13 13.64 0.66
N LEU A 33 -7.66 12.51 0.17
CA LEU A 33 -8.35 12.42 -1.12
C LEU A 33 -9.62 13.29 -1.16
N LYS A 34 -10.29 13.47 -0.01
CA LYS A 34 -11.41 14.42 0.16
C LYS A 34 -10.97 15.88 0.29
N GLY A 35 -9.67 16.16 0.24
CA GLY A 35 -9.11 17.51 0.27
C GLY A 35 -8.60 17.98 1.63
N THR A 36 -8.61 17.14 2.67
CA THR A 36 -7.99 17.48 3.95
C THR A 36 -6.48 17.57 3.79
N ARG A 37 -5.88 18.72 4.14
CA ARG A 37 -4.43 18.94 4.00
C ARG A 37 -3.76 19.37 5.30
N ARG A 38 -4.51 19.81 6.30
CA ARG A 38 -3.95 20.39 7.54
C ARG A 38 -4.10 19.42 8.71
N PHE A 39 -3.12 19.45 9.62
CA PHE A 39 -3.09 18.60 10.81
C PHE A 39 -4.41 18.63 11.60
N GLU A 40 -4.90 19.83 11.92
CA GLU A 40 -6.16 19.99 12.69
C GLU A 40 -7.38 19.43 11.95
N GLY A 41 -7.36 19.43 10.61
CA GLY A 41 -8.42 18.81 9.81
C GLY A 41 -8.43 17.30 9.97
N PHE A 42 -7.27 16.65 9.88
CA PHE A 42 -7.13 15.22 10.13
C PHE A 42 -7.49 14.87 11.58
N HIS A 43 -7.00 15.65 12.55
CA HIS A 43 -7.27 15.43 13.97
C HIS A 43 -8.77 15.51 14.27
N LYS A 44 -9.46 16.53 13.75
CA LYS A 44 -10.91 16.71 13.91
C LYS A 44 -11.71 15.57 13.28
N SER A 45 -11.28 15.07 12.12
CA SER A 45 -11.97 14.00 11.39
C SER A 45 -11.77 12.62 12.03
N LEU A 46 -10.56 12.33 12.51
CA LEU A 46 -10.19 10.99 12.96
C LEU A 46 -10.35 10.78 14.48
N GLY A 47 -10.31 11.84 15.29
CA GLY A 47 -10.43 11.75 16.75
C GLY A 47 -9.28 11.02 17.44
N VAL A 48 -8.19 10.75 16.74
CA VAL A 48 -6.99 10.10 17.28
C VAL A 48 -6.16 11.07 18.12
N THR A 49 -5.30 10.55 18.98
CA THR A 49 -4.37 11.41 19.73
C THR A 49 -3.44 12.18 18.79
N ARG A 50 -3.09 13.42 19.16
CA ARG A 50 -2.14 14.25 18.40
C ARG A 50 -0.80 13.54 18.16
N HIS A 51 -0.32 12.80 19.17
CA HIS A 51 0.92 12.05 19.07
C HIS A 51 0.84 10.96 17.98
N ARG A 52 -0.21 10.13 17.98
CA ARG A 52 -0.42 9.09 16.96
C ARG A 52 -0.57 9.69 15.57
N LEU A 53 -1.33 10.78 15.44
CA LEU A 53 -1.48 11.46 14.14
C LEU A 53 -0.14 11.99 13.62
N THR A 54 0.68 12.58 14.49
CA THR A 54 2.01 13.08 14.14
C THR A 54 2.91 11.95 13.65
N GLU A 55 2.96 10.85 14.38
CA GLU A 55 3.72 9.64 14.01
C GLU A 55 3.30 9.10 12.64
N ARG A 56 2.00 9.05 12.35
CA ARG A 56 1.49 8.54 11.06
C ARG A 56 1.74 9.50 9.91
N LEU A 57 1.52 10.80 10.09
CA LEU A 57 1.83 11.79 9.06
C LEU A 57 3.33 11.83 8.76
N ASN A 58 4.20 11.70 9.76
CA ASN A 58 5.65 11.64 9.55
C ASN A 58 6.05 10.39 8.76
N ALA A 59 5.55 9.21 9.12
CA ALA A 59 5.85 7.98 8.39
C ALA A 59 5.32 7.99 6.94
N LEU A 60 4.16 8.62 6.70
CA LEU A 60 3.64 8.83 5.34
C LEU A 60 4.52 9.78 4.53
N VAL A 61 5.17 10.75 5.17
CA VAL A 61 6.13 11.65 4.51
C VAL A 61 7.46 10.93 4.24
N GLU A 62 8.00 10.20 5.21
CA GLU A 62 9.23 9.41 5.05
C GLU A 62 9.11 8.34 3.96
N SER A 63 7.96 7.67 3.87
CA SER A 63 7.68 6.68 2.81
C SER A 63 7.40 7.29 1.45
N GLY A 64 7.32 8.63 1.34
CA GLY A 64 7.04 9.32 0.08
C GLY A 64 5.58 9.26 -0.38
N VAL A 65 4.66 8.75 0.46
CA VAL A 65 3.21 8.75 0.19
C VAL A 65 2.63 10.17 0.27
N MET A 66 3.14 10.97 1.19
CA MET A 66 2.81 12.38 1.36
C MET A 66 4.05 13.26 1.27
N THR A 67 3.83 14.54 1.03
CA THR A 67 4.87 15.57 1.17
C THR A 67 4.35 16.69 2.07
N LYS A 68 5.27 17.27 2.85
CA LYS A 68 5.00 18.38 3.76
C LYS A 68 5.38 19.69 3.07
N VAL A 69 4.40 20.54 2.80
CA VAL A 69 4.57 21.78 2.03
C VAL A 69 4.26 22.99 2.92
N PRO A 70 5.16 23.99 3.02
CA PRO A 70 4.87 25.22 3.73
C PRO A 70 3.81 26.03 2.98
N TYR A 71 2.79 26.52 3.69
CA TYR A 71 1.75 27.40 3.13
C TYR A 71 1.70 28.79 3.78
N SER A 72 2.43 28.99 4.88
CA SER A 72 2.62 30.27 5.55
C SER A 72 4.05 30.34 6.05
N ARG A 73 4.69 31.50 5.94
CA ARG A 73 6.07 31.74 6.42
C ARG A 73 6.12 32.50 7.76
N SER A 74 5.01 33.07 8.23
CA SER A 74 4.97 33.83 9.50
C SER A 74 3.56 33.80 10.13
N PRO A 75 3.27 32.91 11.10
CA PRO A 75 4.13 31.80 11.56
C PRO A 75 4.29 30.73 10.46
N GLU A 76 5.36 29.95 10.55
CA GLU A 76 5.57 28.83 9.64
C GLU A 76 4.47 27.79 9.83
N ARG A 77 3.74 27.47 8.75
CA ARG A 77 2.68 26.45 8.78
C ARG A 77 2.81 25.53 7.59
N PHE A 78 2.50 24.27 7.82
CA PHE A 78 2.62 23.22 6.83
C PHE A 78 1.28 22.54 6.55
N GLU A 79 1.18 22.04 5.34
CA GLU A 79 0.13 21.14 4.92
C GLU A 79 0.72 19.87 4.31
N TYR A 80 -0.04 18.80 4.37
CA TYR A 80 0.30 17.48 3.85
C TYR A 80 -0.43 17.28 2.53
N ARG A 81 0.31 16.99 1.47
CA ARG A 81 -0.23 16.72 0.14
C ARG A 81 0.11 15.30 -0.27
N LEU A 82 -0.84 14.59 -0.87
CA LEU A 82 -0.57 13.30 -1.47
C LEU A 82 0.43 13.47 -2.63
N THR A 83 1.40 12.58 -2.71
CA THR A 83 2.25 12.45 -3.89
C THR A 83 1.55 11.57 -4.94
N ARG A 84 2.21 11.32 -6.07
CA ARG A 84 1.74 10.33 -7.04
C ARG A 84 1.59 8.94 -6.41
N MET A 85 2.49 8.56 -5.51
CA MET A 85 2.42 7.30 -4.77
C MET A 85 1.18 7.27 -3.87
N GLY A 86 0.91 8.35 -3.13
CA GLY A 86 -0.28 8.43 -2.27
C GLY A 86 -1.60 8.47 -3.04
N LEU A 87 -1.66 9.13 -4.19
CA LEU A 87 -2.82 9.06 -5.08
C LEU A 87 -3.06 7.64 -5.62
N GLY A 88 -1.99 6.85 -5.79
CA GLY A 88 -2.06 5.44 -6.18
C GLY A 88 -2.80 4.53 -5.19
N LEU A 89 -3.09 5.00 -3.97
CA LEU A 89 -3.88 4.26 -2.98
C LEU A 89 -5.40 4.42 -3.17
N TYR A 90 -5.85 5.29 -4.09
CA TYR A 90 -7.28 5.46 -4.36
C TYR A 90 -8.00 4.15 -4.73
N PRO A 91 -7.50 3.31 -5.66
CA PRO A 91 -8.15 2.03 -5.98
C PRO A 91 -8.24 1.09 -4.76
N VAL A 92 -7.23 1.07 -3.90
CA VAL A 92 -7.23 0.25 -2.67
C VAL A 92 -8.37 0.68 -1.74
N LEU A 93 -8.56 1.99 -1.56
CA LEU A 93 -9.66 2.52 -0.75
C LEU A 93 -11.03 2.22 -1.35
N MET A 94 -11.16 2.27 -2.67
CA MET A 94 -12.41 1.96 -3.35
C MET A 94 -12.77 0.47 -3.20
N SER A 95 -11.80 -0.43 -3.39
CA SER A 95 -12.02 -1.86 -3.16
C SER A 95 -12.34 -2.17 -1.68
N LEU A 96 -11.67 -1.48 -0.75
CA LEU A 96 -11.96 -1.62 0.69
C LEU A 96 -13.35 -1.08 1.05
N SER A 97 -13.79 0.03 0.45
CA SER A 97 -15.15 0.55 0.61
C SER A 97 -16.18 -0.47 0.18
N ARG A 98 -16.07 -0.99 -1.06
CA ARG A 98 -17.00 -1.99 -1.57
C ARG A 98 -17.09 -3.22 -0.67
N TRP A 99 -15.95 -3.71 -0.17
CA TRP A 99 -15.95 -4.81 0.77
C TRP A 99 -16.69 -4.46 2.08
N GLY A 100 -16.45 -3.28 2.64
CA GLY A 100 -17.19 -2.80 3.81
C GLY A 100 -18.69 -2.64 3.54
N ASP A 101 -19.04 -2.09 2.39
CA ASP A 101 -20.41 -1.86 1.93
C ASP A 101 -21.17 -3.19 1.73
N GLN A 102 -20.46 -4.25 1.36
CA GLN A 102 -21.05 -5.58 1.16
C GLN A 102 -21.27 -6.36 2.47
N TRP A 103 -20.37 -6.21 3.44
CA TRP A 103 -20.30 -7.13 4.58
C TRP A 103 -20.55 -6.48 5.95
N LEU A 104 -20.44 -5.16 6.07
CA LEU A 104 -20.46 -4.45 7.35
C LEU A 104 -21.60 -3.43 7.46
N THR A 105 -22.48 -3.34 6.46
CA THR A 105 -23.66 -2.47 6.50
C THR A 105 -24.79 -3.10 7.28
N ASP A 106 -25.60 -2.27 7.93
CA ASP A 106 -26.86 -2.67 8.54
C ASP A 106 -28.03 -2.53 7.55
N GLU A 107 -29.27 -2.55 8.06
CA GLU A 107 -30.49 -2.42 7.26
C GLU A 107 -30.58 -1.09 6.48
N LEU A 108 -29.81 -0.06 6.86
CA LEU A 108 -29.78 1.23 6.17
C LEU A 108 -28.88 1.22 4.92
N GLY A 109 -28.05 0.19 4.74
CA GLY A 109 -27.15 0.04 3.60
C GLY A 109 -25.85 0.85 3.73
N PRO A 110 -25.13 1.07 2.61
CA PRO A 110 -23.80 1.69 2.65
C PRO A 110 -23.86 3.16 3.06
N PRO A 111 -22.88 3.64 3.85
CA PRO A 111 -22.85 5.03 4.29
C PRO A 111 -22.56 6.03 3.15
N LEU A 112 -22.04 5.55 2.02
CA LEU A 112 -21.76 6.34 0.82
C LEU A 112 -22.11 5.52 -0.42
N THR A 113 -22.70 6.17 -1.41
CA THR A 113 -22.83 5.65 -2.77
C THR A 113 -21.94 6.44 -3.71
N TYR A 114 -21.42 5.80 -4.75
CA TYR A 114 -20.51 6.43 -5.69
C TYR A 114 -21.22 6.72 -7.02
N TRP A 115 -20.88 7.85 -7.63
CA TRP A 115 -21.45 8.31 -8.88
C TRP A 115 -20.35 8.58 -9.90
N HIS A 116 -20.41 7.92 -11.06
CA HIS A 116 -19.45 8.14 -12.12
C HIS A 116 -19.91 9.31 -13.00
N SER A 117 -19.28 10.47 -12.81
CA SER A 117 -19.67 11.72 -13.49
C SER A 117 -19.66 11.63 -15.01
N ARG A 118 -18.84 10.75 -15.62
CA ARG A 118 -18.76 10.65 -17.09
C ARG A 118 -19.98 9.98 -17.71
N CYS A 119 -20.56 8.97 -17.05
CA CYS A 119 -21.78 8.29 -17.53
C CYS A 119 -23.03 8.70 -16.76
N ALA A 120 -22.91 9.62 -15.79
CA ALA A 120 -24.00 10.10 -14.95
C ALA A 120 -24.85 8.96 -14.38
N SER A 121 -24.18 7.97 -13.77
CA SER A 121 -24.83 6.81 -13.16
C SER A 121 -24.15 6.42 -11.86
N ALA A 122 -24.91 5.72 -11.01
CA ALA A 122 -24.34 5.05 -9.83
C ALA A 122 -23.29 4.04 -10.30
N CYS A 123 -22.21 3.90 -9.53
CA CYS A 123 -21.14 2.98 -9.86
C CYS A 123 -20.63 2.26 -8.61
N GLU A 124 -20.20 1.03 -8.80
CA GLU A 124 -19.41 0.30 -7.83
C GLU A 124 -17.98 0.15 -8.35
N PRO A 125 -16.96 0.21 -7.47
CA PRO A 125 -15.60 -0.03 -7.89
C PRO A 125 -15.38 -1.52 -8.17
N GLU A 126 -15.09 -1.85 -9.42
CA GLU A 126 -14.83 -3.21 -9.88
C GLU A 126 -13.34 -3.38 -10.27
N LEU A 127 -12.76 -4.53 -9.92
CA LEU A 127 -11.46 -4.94 -10.42
C LEU A 127 -11.66 -5.73 -11.71
N ALA A 128 -11.09 -5.23 -12.81
CA ALA A 128 -11.20 -5.83 -14.13
C ALA A 128 -9.82 -6.15 -14.72
N CYS A 129 -9.77 -7.14 -15.61
CA CYS A 129 -8.59 -7.51 -16.36
C CYS A 129 -8.22 -6.39 -17.33
N SER A 130 -6.97 -5.95 -17.32
CA SER A 130 -6.50 -4.88 -18.21
C SER A 130 -6.46 -5.25 -19.69
N GLY A 131 -6.51 -6.55 -20.02
CA GLY A 131 -6.49 -7.04 -21.40
C GLY A 131 -7.88 -7.13 -22.05
N CYS A 132 -8.85 -7.72 -21.35
CA CYS A 132 -10.19 -7.96 -21.89
C CYS A 132 -11.30 -7.10 -21.26
N GLY A 133 -11.05 -6.46 -20.11
CA GLY A 133 -12.05 -5.64 -19.41
C GLY A 133 -13.02 -6.41 -18.52
N GLU A 134 -12.98 -7.75 -18.52
CA GLU A 134 -13.85 -8.59 -17.69
C GLU A 134 -13.42 -8.56 -16.20
N PRO A 135 -14.36 -8.75 -15.25
CA PRO A 135 -14.04 -8.82 -13.82
C PRO A 135 -12.98 -9.88 -13.49
N LEU A 136 -12.03 -9.54 -12.62
CA LEU A 136 -11.03 -10.50 -12.13
C LEU A 136 -11.64 -11.36 -11.02
N LYS A 137 -11.75 -12.67 -11.26
CA LYS A 137 -12.21 -13.64 -10.26
C LYS A 137 -11.04 -14.46 -9.67
N PRO A 138 -11.04 -14.77 -8.37
CA PRO A 138 -9.96 -15.53 -7.75
C PRO A 138 -9.67 -16.89 -8.40
N GLU A 139 -10.72 -17.56 -8.91
CA GLU A 139 -10.61 -18.89 -9.53
C GLU A 139 -10.04 -18.83 -10.96
N GLU A 140 -10.09 -17.66 -11.59
CA GLU A 140 -9.67 -17.41 -12.97
C GLU A 140 -8.26 -16.74 -13.02
N VAL A 141 -7.68 -16.40 -11.86
CA VAL A 141 -6.40 -15.70 -11.75
C VAL A 141 -5.37 -16.60 -11.06
N SER A 142 -4.28 -16.89 -11.78
CA SER A 142 -3.12 -17.59 -11.22
C SER A 142 -1.89 -16.68 -11.19
N ALA A 143 -1.08 -16.82 -10.15
CA ALA A 143 0.19 -16.12 -10.04
C ALA A 143 1.30 -16.90 -10.76
N LYS A 144 2.09 -16.18 -11.55
CA LYS A 144 3.38 -16.67 -12.08
C LYS A 144 4.52 -15.94 -11.38
N LEU A 145 5.68 -16.58 -11.30
CA LEU A 145 6.86 -15.94 -10.73
C LEU A 145 7.24 -14.72 -11.57
N GLY A 146 7.30 -13.57 -10.92
CA GLY A 146 7.94 -12.38 -11.48
C GLY A 146 9.46 -12.50 -11.44
N ARG A 147 10.14 -11.54 -12.04
CA ARG A 147 11.60 -11.52 -12.17
C ARG A 147 12.35 -11.76 -10.85
N GLU A 148 11.95 -11.09 -9.77
CA GLU A 148 12.66 -11.18 -8.48
C GLU A 148 12.65 -12.60 -7.90
N LEU A 149 11.50 -13.28 -7.92
CA LEU A 149 11.42 -14.69 -7.49
C LEU A 149 12.04 -15.64 -8.51
N GLY A 150 11.88 -15.36 -9.81
CA GLY A 150 12.47 -16.17 -10.87
C GLY A 150 13.99 -16.20 -10.83
N GLU A 151 14.65 -15.05 -10.59
CA GLU A 151 16.10 -14.99 -10.40
C GLU A 151 16.58 -15.80 -9.20
N TYR A 152 15.83 -15.78 -8.09
CA TYR A 152 16.15 -16.59 -6.92
C TYR A 152 16.00 -18.10 -7.19
N VAL A 153 14.91 -18.51 -7.85
CA VAL A 153 14.72 -19.91 -8.25
C VAL A 153 15.83 -20.37 -9.20
N ALA A 154 16.15 -19.57 -10.22
CA ALA A 154 17.25 -19.88 -11.14
C ALA A 154 18.60 -19.98 -10.42
N HIS A 155 18.85 -19.15 -9.41
CA HIS A 155 20.04 -19.25 -8.56
C HIS A 155 20.08 -20.59 -7.80
N LEU A 156 18.97 -21.02 -7.18
CA LEU A 156 18.88 -22.30 -6.48
C LEU A 156 19.16 -23.47 -7.43
N GLU A 157 18.51 -23.48 -8.59
CA GLU A 157 18.67 -24.52 -9.61
C GLU A 157 20.11 -24.60 -10.12
N ALA A 158 20.73 -23.46 -10.42
CA ALA A 158 22.12 -23.40 -10.89
C ALA A 158 23.14 -23.95 -9.87
N HIS A 159 22.79 -23.97 -8.58
CA HIS A 159 23.65 -24.49 -7.50
C HIS A 159 23.20 -25.86 -6.98
N GLY A 160 22.23 -26.51 -7.64
CA GLY A 160 21.70 -27.81 -7.22
C GLY A 160 20.97 -27.79 -5.88
N LEU A 161 20.44 -26.63 -5.47
CA LEU A 161 19.70 -26.45 -4.23
C LEU A 161 18.20 -26.72 -4.44
N PRO A 162 17.50 -27.27 -3.43
CA PRO A 162 16.07 -27.54 -3.54
C PRO A 162 15.26 -26.24 -3.64
N VAL A 163 14.27 -26.23 -4.55
CA VAL A 163 13.31 -25.13 -4.68
C VAL A 163 12.24 -25.26 -3.59
N PRO A 164 12.07 -24.26 -2.71
CA PRO A 164 11.09 -24.31 -1.64
C PRO A 164 9.66 -24.17 -2.18
N GLY A 165 8.68 -24.60 -1.39
CA GLY A 165 7.26 -24.44 -1.74
C GLY A 165 6.82 -22.97 -1.80
N ASN A 166 5.70 -22.71 -2.48
CA ASN A 166 5.17 -21.35 -2.71
C ASN A 166 5.01 -20.51 -1.43
N ALA A 167 4.72 -21.13 -0.28
CA ALA A 167 4.54 -20.42 0.98
C ALA A 167 5.87 -19.87 1.55
N GLU A 168 6.98 -20.56 1.34
CA GLU A 168 8.28 -20.22 1.92
C GLU A 168 9.16 -19.40 0.95
N LEU A 169 8.92 -19.57 -0.35
CA LEU A 169 9.70 -18.97 -1.42
C LEU A 169 9.85 -17.43 -1.26
N PRO A 170 8.80 -16.63 -0.99
CA PRO A 170 8.93 -15.18 -0.81
C PRO A 170 9.84 -14.75 0.35
N ARG A 171 9.81 -15.49 1.45
CA ARG A 171 10.63 -15.20 2.64
C ARG A 171 12.10 -15.52 2.36
N LEU A 172 12.37 -16.71 1.84
CA LEU A 172 13.73 -17.16 1.54
C LEU A 172 14.40 -16.32 0.44
N ALA A 173 13.62 -15.91 -0.57
CA ALA A 173 14.08 -14.97 -1.58
C ALA A 173 14.48 -13.61 -0.97
N GLY A 174 13.72 -13.13 0.03
CA GLY A 174 14.03 -11.90 0.75
C GLY A 174 15.35 -11.98 1.51
N GLU A 175 15.56 -13.08 2.23
CA GLU A 175 16.82 -13.36 2.95
C GLU A 175 18.01 -13.45 2.00
N TYR A 176 17.85 -14.10 0.85
CA TYR A 176 18.86 -14.18 -0.20
C TYR A 176 19.22 -12.78 -0.74
N ARG A 177 18.22 -11.98 -1.08
CA ARG A 177 18.41 -10.62 -1.57
C ARG A 177 19.19 -9.77 -0.58
N GLN A 178 18.83 -9.80 0.71
CA GLN A 178 19.54 -9.05 1.74
C GLN A 178 21.01 -9.46 1.87
N LYS A 179 21.30 -10.77 1.84
CA LYS A 179 22.67 -11.27 1.89
C LYS A 179 23.47 -10.76 0.68
N ARG A 180 22.91 -10.86 -0.52
CA ARG A 180 23.53 -10.36 -1.76
C ARG A 180 23.80 -8.86 -1.69
N ASP A 181 22.83 -8.06 -1.26
CA ASP A 181 22.95 -6.60 -1.16
C ASP A 181 23.93 -6.16 -0.05
N ARG A 182 24.15 -6.97 0.99
CA ARG A 182 25.19 -6.75 2.00
C ARG A 182 26.58 -7.09 1.48
N SER A 183 26.73 -8.22 0.79
CA SER A 183 27.99 -8.61 0.15
C SER A 183 28.47 -7.57 -0.87
N ALA A 184 27.58 -7.07 -1.72
CA ALA A 184 27.90 -6.04 -2.72
C ALA A 184 28.33 -4.69 -2.12
N ARG A 185 27.98 -4.39 -0.86
CA ARG A 185 28.42 -3.17 -0.16
C ARG A 185 29.78 -3.32 0.54
N HIS A 186 30.28 -4.55 0.70
CA HIS A 186 31.55 -4.84 1.39
C HIS A 186 32.67 -5.26 0.43
N GLU A 187 32.43 -5.30 -0.88
CA GLU A 187 33.50 -5.40 -1.87
C GLU A 187 34.25 -4.06 -1.95
N PRO A 188 35.57 -4.03 -1.68
CA PRO A 188 36.36 -2.81 -1.82
C PRO A 188 36.37 -2.38 -3.29
N ALA A 189 36.07 -1.10 -3.55
CA ALA A 189 36.25 -0.50 -4.86
C ALA A 189 37.70 -0.73 -5.30
N SER A 190 37.86 -1.58 -6.32
CA SER A 190 39.15 -1.97 -6.90
C SER A 190 39.71 -0.86 -7.76
#